data_AF-A0A6G5NI75-F1
#
_entry.id   AF-A0A6G5NI75-F1
#
_cell.length_a   1.000
_cell.length_b   1.000
_cell.length_c   1.000
_cell.angle_alpha   90.00
_cell.angle_beta   90.00
_cell.angle_gamma   90.00
#
_symmetry.space_group_name_H-M   'P 1'
#
loop_
_entity.id
_entity.type
_entity.pdbx_description
1 polymer ?
#
loop_
_entity_poly.entity_id
_entity_poly.type
_entity_poly.pdbx_seq_one_letter_code
_entity_poly.pdbx_strand_id
1 'polypeptide(L)'
;MINTPLIMDTLIFIIMFTLLFMMITNIMNFSPIMILINLLIYSMMICIKISMWKPNFMYSIILFLIMISGLLIMFMYFSSLISNEQNNFILNKLLFVNLTLNFLMFMSLNYNLNLMFNNMKKFYFTEINTMMEINEMNFQNILNLYTPPFNNLTIIAMFYLLISLFSIIKICSTKSSTLRKIKMSQNKS
;
A
#
# COMPACT_ATOMS: atom_id res chain seq x y z
N MET A 1 26.68 14.07 -17.05
CA MET A 1 26.52 13.61 -15.66
C MET A 1 25.26 12.76 -15.61
N ILE A 2 25.39 11.45 -15.48
CA ILE A 2 24.21 10.59 -15.26
C ILE A 2 23.67 11.01 -13.89
N ASN A 3 22.50 11.65 -13.88
CA ASN A 3 21.89 12.16 -12.66
C ASN A 3 21.69 10.97 -11.71
N THR A 4 22.52 10.90 -10.66
CA THR A 4 22.40 9.95 -9.55
C THR A 4 20.98 9.78 -9.00
N PRO A 5 20.10 10.82 -8.93
CA PRO A 5 18.71 10.59 -8.52
C PRO A 5 17.92 9.75 -9.52
N LEU A 6 18.20 9.84 -10.82
CA LEU A 6 17.50 9.06 -11.86
C LEU A 6 17.89 7.59 -11.77
N ILE A 7 19.16 7.28 -11.50
CA ILE A 7 19.59 5.89 -11.25
C ILE A 7 18.82 5.35 -10.04
N MET A 8 18.77 6.09 -8.93
CA MET A 8 18.03 5.67 -7.73
C MET A 8 16.54 5.46 -8.00
N ASP A 9 15.89 6.37 -8.73
CA ASP A 9 14.48 6.21 -9.11
C ASP A 9 14.28 4.94 -9.94
N THR A 10 15.10 4.71 -10.96
CA THR A 10 15.02 3.49 -11.79
C THR A 10 15.25 2.21 -10.99
N LEU A 11 16.18 2.21 -10.03
CA LEU A 11 16.43 1.07 -9.13
C LEU A 11 15.23 0.81 -8.23
N ILE A 12 14.63 1.84 -7.64
CA ILE A 12 13.42 1.71 -6.82
C ILE A 12 12.28 1.15 -7.67
N PHE A 13 12.10 1.63 -8.91
CA PHE A 13 11.08 1.08 -9.81
C PHE A 13 11.33 -0.40 -10.10
N ILE A 14 12.56 -0.80 -10.41
CA ILE A 14 12.91 -2.22 -10.64
C ILE A 14 12.52 -3.07 -9.43
N ILE A 15 12.90 -2.65 -8.22
CA ILE A 15 12.59 -3.36 -6.97
C ILE A 15 11.07 -3.45 -6.75
N MET A 16 10.32 -2.40 -7.08
CA MET A 16 8.87 -2.40 -6.94
C MET A 16 8.18 -3.36 -7.92
N PHE A 17 8.69 -3.44 -9.15
CA PHE A 17 8.20 -4.40 -10.14
C PHE A 17 8.50 -5.84 -9.74
N THR A 18 9.68 -6.13 -9.16
CA THR A 18 10.00 -7.49 -8.70
C THR A 18 9.14 -7.91 -7.49
N LEU A 19 8.83 -7.00 -6.58
CA LEU A 19 7.92 -7.28 -5.46
C LEU A 19 6.49 -7.56 -5.94
N LEU A 20 5.97 -6.75 -6.88
CA LEU A 20 4.67 -6.99 -7.50
C LEU A 20 4.64 -8.32 -8.25
N PHE A 21 5.74 -8.67 -8.93
CA PHE A 21 5.89 -9.94 -9.60
C PHE A 21 5.74 -11.11 -8.61
N MET A 22 6.49 -11.08 -7.51
CA MET A 22 6.43 -12.12 -6.48
C MET A 22 5.01 -12.28 -5.92
N MET A 23 4.28 -11.17 -5.76
CA MET A 23 2.88 -11.21 -5.31
C MET A 23 1.97 -11.92 -6.33
N ILE A 24 2.05 -11.55 -7.61
CA ILE A 24 1.15 -12.05 -8.66
C ILE A 24 1.36 -13.53 -8.96
N THR A 25 2.61 -14.00 -9.04
CA THR A 25 2.87 -15.39 -9.44
C THR A 25 2.41 -16.42 -8.42
N ASN A 26 2.26 -16.01 -7.17
CA ASN A 26 2.12 -16.90 -6.03
C ASN A 26 0.84 -16.62 -5.23
N ILE A 27 -0.12 -15.85 -5.77
CA ILE A 27 -1.41 -15.55 -5.13
C ILE A 27 -2.11 -16.83 -4.65
N MET A 28 -2.03 -17.91 -5.43
CA MET A 28 -2.72 -19.16 -5.13
C MET A 28 -2.00 -20.03 -4.08
N ASN A 29 -0.70 -19.84 -3.88
CA ASN A 29 0.12 -20.77 -3.08
C ASN A 29 0.66 -20.14 -1.80
N PHE A 30 0.64 -18.82 -1.67
CA PHE A 30 1.19 -18.19 -0.47
C PHE A 30 0.33 -18.44 0.76
N SER A 31 0.99 -18.80 1.85
CA SER A 31 0.41 -18.62 3.18
C SER A 31 0.05 -17.14 3.39
N PRO A 32 -1.05 -16.83 4.11
CA PRO A 32 -1.46 -15.44 4.37
C PRO A 32 -0.33 -14.58 4.98
N ILE A 33 0.55 -15.20 5.76
CA ILE A 33 1.74 -14.55 6.35
C ILE A 33 2.72 -14.07 5.27
N MET A 34 2.96 -14.86 4.24
CA MET A 34 3.91 -14.50 3.19
C MET A 34 3.37 -13.35 2.31
N ILE A 35 2.06 -13.33 2.06
CA ILE A 35 1.38 -12.19 1.43
C ILE A 35 1.56 -10.93 2.27
N LEU A 36 1.39 -11.05 3.59
CA LEU A 36 1.56 -9.92 4.52
C LEU A 36 2.98 -9.35 4.50
N ILE A 37 4.00 -10.21 4.57
CA ILE A 37 5.41 -9.79 4.57
C ILE A 37 5.76 -9.07 3.27
N ASN A 38 5.35 -9.60 2.13
CA ASN A 38 5.58 -8.95 0.84
C ASN A 38 4.86 -7.58 0.75
N LEU A 39 3.65 -7.48 1.30
CA LEU A 39 2.90 -6.23 1.29
C LEU A 39 3.53 -5.18 2.22
N LEU A 40 4.09 -5.58 3.36
CA LEU A 40 4.88 -4.70 4.23
C LEU A 40 6.09 -4.12 3.48
N ILE A 41 6.90 -4.97 2.82
CA ILE A 41 8.08 -4.51 2.08
C ILE A 41 7.67 -3.58 0.92
N TYR A 42 6.61 -3.92 0.19
CA TYR A 42 6.10 -3.08 -0.89
C TYR A 42 5.63 -1.71 -0.37
N SER A 43 4.89 -1.68 0.74
CA SER A 43 4.41 -0.42 1.34
C SER A 43 5.55 0.48 1.86
N MET A 44 6.61 -0.13 2.41
CA MET A 44 7.83 0.59 2.81
C MET A 44 8.49 1.30 1.64
N MET A 45 8.64 0.61 0.50
CA MET A 45 9.22 1.18 -0.70
C MET A 45 8.37 2.32 -1.29
N ILE A 46 7.04 2.25 -1.19
CA ILE A 46 6.15 3.37 -1.56
C ILE A 46 6.41 4.58 -0.66
N CYS A 47 6.53 4.39 0.65
CA CYS A 47 6.77 5.49 1.59
C CYS A 47 8.08 6.22 1.26
N ILE A 48 9.14 5.46 0.97
CA ILE A 48 10.44 6.01 0.56
C ILE A 48 10.30 6.81 -0.75
N LYS A 49 9.59 6.28 -1.75
CA LYS A 49 9.38 6.99 -3.02
C LYS A 49 8.61 8.30 -2.84
N ILE A 50 7.56 8.32 -2.01
CA ILE A 50 6.78 9.52 -1.73
C ILE A 50 7.62 10.57 -0.99
N SER A 51 8.48 10.13 -0.07
CA SER A 51 9.41 11.03 0.63
C SER A 51 10.42 11.68 -0.33
N MET A 52 10.83 11.01 -1.40
CA MET A 52 11.74 11.60 -2.40
C MET A 52 11.04 12.63 -3.32
N TRP A 53 9.71 12.57 -3.43
CA TRP A 53 8.95 13.42 -4.37
C TRP A 53 8.42 14.71 -3.75
N LYS A 54 8.24 14.77 -2.43
CA LYS A 54 7.60 15.90 -1.76
C LYS A 54 8.59 16.62 -0.84
N PRO A 55 8.56 17.97 -0.78
CA PRO A 55 9.37 18.73 0.17
C PRO A 55 8.94 18.51 1.62
N ASN A 56 7.70 18.05 1.85
CA ASN A 56 7.19 17.75 3.19
C ASN A 56 7.02 16.23 3.39
N PHE A 57 7.74 15.69 4.37
CA PHE A 57 7.71 14.27 4.78
C PHE A 57 6.42 13.85 5.50
N MET A 58 5.55 14.79 5.89
CA MET A 58 4.34 14.47 6.65
C MET A 58 3.41 13.48 5.93
N TYR A 59 3.27 13.58 4.61
CA TYR A 59 2.44 12.63 3.86
C TYR A 59 3.01 11.22 3.86
N SER A 60 4.33 11.07 3.71
CA SER A 60 4.98 9.75 3.81
C SER A 60 4.84 9.16 5.22
N ILE A 61 4.90 9.99 6.26
CA ILE A 61 4.75 9.54 7.65
C ILE A 61 3.31 9.10 7.94
N ILE A 62 2.30 9.86 7.51
CA ILE A 62 0.87 9.49 7.67
C ILE A 62 0.58 8.17 6.95
N LEU A 63 1.05 8.01 5.71
CA LEU A 63 0.88 6.76 4.95
C LEU A 63 1.55 5.57 5.64
N PHE A 64 2.77 5.76 6.16
CA PHE A 64 3.49 4.72 6.88
C PHE A 64 2.73 4.22 8.12
N LEU A 65 2.19 5.15 8.93
CA LEU A 65 1.41 4.82 10.13
C LEU A 65 0.11 4.07 9.81
N ILE A 66 -0.63 4.52 8.80
CA ILE A 66 -1.88 3.87 8.38
C ILE A 66 -1.60 2.45 7.86
N MET A 67 -0.54 2.28 7.07
CA MET A 67 -0.21 0.97 6.50
C MET A 67 0.24 -0.03 7.59
N ILE A 68 1.11 0.36 8.53
CA ILE A 68 1.54 -0.55 9.60
C ILE A 68 0.36 -0.94 10.49
N SER A 69 -0.45 0.04 10.92
CA SER A 69 -1.58 -0.22 11.82
C SER A 69 -2.60 -1.19 11.21
N GLY A 70 -2.96 -1.00 9.93
CA GLY A 70 -3.86 -1.92 9.22
C GLY A 70 -3.28 -3.32 9.04
N LEU A 71 -1.98 -3.42 8.73
CA LEU A 71 -1.33 -4.71 8.48
C LEU A 71 -1.14 -5.53 9.75
N LEU A 72 -0.88 -4.89 10.89
CA LEU A 72 -0.78 -5.58 12.18
C LEU A 72 -2.12 -6.20 12.62
N ILE A 73 -3.24 -5.53 12.37
CA ILE A 73 -4.57 -6.07 12.67
C ILE A 73 -4.84 -7.31 11.81
N MET A 74 -4.53 -7.24 10.51
CA MET A 74 -4.65 -8.37 9.60
C MET A 74 -3.72 -9.54 9.99
N PHE A 75 -2.50 -9.24 10.47
CA PHE A 75 -1.59 -10.25 11.00
C PHE A 75 -2.18 -11.04 12.16
N MET A 76 -2.77 -10.36 13.15
CA MET A 76 -3.40 -11.02 14.30
C MET A 76 -4.58 -11.89 13.89
N TYR A 77 -5.38 -11.44 12.91
CA TYR A 77 -6.49 -12.24 12.40
C TYR A 77 -5.99 -13.53 11.75
N PHE A 78 -5.05 -13.44 10.80
CA PHE A 78 -4.59 -14.62 10.08
C PHE A 78 -3.71 -15.55 10.92
N SER A 79 -2.87 -15.03 11.83
CA SER A 79 -2.08 -15.90 12.72
C SER A 79 -2.95 -16.80 13.59
N SER A 80 -4.17 -16.36 13.93
CA SER A 80 -5.14 -17.15 14.69
C SER A 80 -5.87 -18.23 13.86
N LEU A 81 -5.83 -18.13 12.52
CA LEU A 81 -6.58 -19.01 11.60
C LEU A 81 -5.71 -20.05 10.88
N ILE A 82 -4.39 -19.89 10.94
CA ILE A 82 -3.46 -20.70 10.15
C ILE A 82 -3.29 -22.08 10.80
N SER A 83 -3.78 -23.12 10.10
CA SER A 83 -3.18 -24.46 10.16
C SER A 83 -1.73 -24.34 9.66
N ASN A 84 -0.76 -24.95 10.34
CA ASN A 84 0.67 -24.90 10.02
C ASN A 84 1.02 -25.61 8.68
N GLU A 85 0.39 -25.23 7.58
CA GLU A 85 0.66 -25.79 6.26
C GLU A 85 1.95 -25.20 5.70
N GLN A 86 2.86 -26.09 5.30
CA GLN A 86 4.12 -25.70 4.68
C GLN A 86 3.84 -25.01 3.34
N ASN A 87 4.42 -23.82 3.18
CA ASN A 87 4.26 -23.00 1.98
C ASN A 87 5.11 -23.59 0.83
N ASN A 88 4.46 -24.21 -0.14
CA ASN A 88 5.12 -24.72 -1.33
C ASN A 88 5.18 -23.64 -2.42
N PHE A 89 6.37 -23.11 -2.65
CA PHE A 89 6.64 -22.16 -3.72
C PHE A 89 6.64 -22.87 -5.08
N ILE A 90 5.55 -22.75 -5.83
CA ILE A 90 5.48 -23.20 -7.23
C ILE A 90 5.50 -21.98 -8.14
N LEU A 91 6.59 -21.80 -8.86
CA LEU A 91 6.75 -20.71 -9.81
C LEU A 91 6.21 -21.14 -11.18
N ASN A 92 5.09 -20.56 -11.61
CA ASN A 92 4.57 -20.82 -12.95
C ASN A 92 5.45 -20.14 -14.00
N LYS A 93 6.23 -20.92 -14.76
CA LYS A 93 7.18 -20.44 -15.76
C LYS A 93 6.53 -19.55 -16.83
N LEU A 94 5.27 -19.80 -17.18
CA LEU A 94 4.56 -19.01 -18.19
C LEU A 94 4.17 -17.62 -17.68
N LEU A 95 3.73 -17.53 -16.42
CA LEU A 95 3.50 -16.23 -15.76
C LEU A 95 4.80 -15.45 -15.62
N PHE A 96 5.92 -16.13 -15.32
CA PHE A 96 7.24 -15.50 -15.27
C PHE A 96 7.61 -14.84 -16.61
N VAL A 97 7.48 -15.56 -17.72
CA VAL A 97 7.82 -15.03 -19.05
C VAL A 97 6.92 -13.87 -19.47
N ASN A 98 5.60 -13.96 -19.23
CA ASN A 98 4.69 -12.88 -19.59
C ASN A 98 4.99 -11.58 -18.83
N LEU A 99 5.33 -11.69 -17.54
CA LEU A 99 5.62 -10.53 -16.71
C LEU A 99 6.98 -9.90 -17.03
N THR A 100 8.00 -10.71 -17.36
CA THR A 100 9.30 -10.16 -17.81
C THR A 100 9.18 -9.44 -19.15
N LEU A 101 8.38 -9.96 -20.09
CA LEU A 101 8.08 -9.29 -21.36
C LEU A 101 7.36 -7.95 -21.15
N ASN A 102 6.36 -7.91 -20.25
CA ASN A 102 5.67 -6.67 -19.90
C ASN A 102 6.62 -5.63 -19.29
N PHE A 103 7.55 -6.07 -18.44
CA PHE A 103 8.55 -5.18 -17.85
C PHE A 103 9.51 -4.62 -18.92
N LEU A 104 9.99 -5.46 -19.83
CA LEU A 104 10.85 -5.03 -20.94
C LEU A 104 10.11 -4.05 -21.87
N MET A 105 8.85 -4.32 -22.19
CA MET A 105 8.02 -3.41 -22.97
C MET A 105 7.89 -2.05 -22.26
N PHE A 106 7.60 -2.04 -20.95
CA PHE A 106 7.50 -0.81 -20.16
C PHE A 106 8.81 -0.01 -20.15
N MET A 107 9.96 -0.68 -19.98
CA MET A 107 11.27 0.00 -20.01
C MET A 107 11.59 0.56 -21.40
N SER A 108 11.24 -0.16 -22.47
CA SER A 108 11.42 0.33 -23.84
C SER A 108 10.54 1.55 -24.15
N LEU A 109 9.30 1.56 -23.68
CA LEU A 109 8.38 2.70 -23.81
C LEU A 109 8.90 3.91 -23.02
N ASN A 110 9.40 3.70 -21.80
CA ASN A 110 9.97 4.78 -20.99
C ASN A 110 11.20 5.41 -21.65
N TYR A 111 12.07 4.61 -22.28
CA TYR A 111 13.24 5.12 -22.99
C TYR A 111 12.82 6.00 -24.18
N ASN A 112 11.85 5.54 -24.98
CA ASN A 112 11.40 6.26 -26.17
C ASN A 112 10.60 7.53 -25.86
N LEU A 113 9.68 7.45 -24.90
CA LEU A 113 8.75 8.54 -24.57
C LEU A 113 9.31 9.48 -23.49
N ASN A 114 10.49 9.16 -22.94
CA ASN A 114 11.12 9.89 -21.85
C ASN A 114 10.15 10.10 -20.66
N LEU A 115 9.20 9.19 -20.42
CA LEU A 115 8.08 9.38 -19.48
C LEU A 115 8.54 9.68 -18.05
N MET A 116 9.64 9.06 -17.62
CA MET A 116 10.24 9.31 -16.31
C MET A 116 11.04 10.62 -16.23
N PHE A 117 11.45 11.14 -17.39
CA PHE A 117 12.39 12.24 -17.52
C PHE A 117 11.71 13.54 -17.97
N ASN A 118 10.49 13.46 -18.52
CA ASN A 118 9.81 14.61 -19.08
C ASN A 118 9.20 15.46 -17.98
N ASN A 119 9.90 16.54 -17.63
CA ASN A 119 9.38 17.75 -16.99
C ASN A 119 8.34 17.54 -15.87
N MET A 120 8.54 16.54 -15.01
CA MET A 120 8.25 16.82 -13.61
C MET A 120 9.21 17.95 -13.28
N LYS A 121 8.72 19.20 -13.33
CA LYS A 121 9.38 20.30 -12.64
C LYS A 121 9.55 19.75 -11.23
N LYS A 122 10.74 19.22 -10.94
CA LYS A 122 11.17 19.09 -9.56
C LYS A 122 10.86 20.47 -9.04
N PHE A 123 9.93 20.53 -8.11
CA PHE A 123 9.80 21.73 -7.32
C PHE A 123 11.15 21.79 -6.61
N TYR A 124 12.12 22.43 -7.27
CA TYR A 124 13.38 22.84 -6.70
C TYR A 124 12.98 23.97 -5.76
N PHE A 125 12.32 23.59 -4.66
CA PHE A 125 12.40 24.36 -3.45
C PHE A 125 13.86 24.19 -3.04
N THR A 126 14.67 25.15 -3.43
CA THR A 126 15.98 25.33 -2.84
C THR A 126 15.74 25.39 -1.34
N GLU A 127 16.22 24.40 -0.60
CA GLU A 127 16.30 24.39 0.87
C GLU A 127 17.34 25.44 1.34
N ILE A 128 17.20 26.67 0.86
CA ILE A 128 17.92 27.84 1.34
C ILE A 128 17.08 28.52 2.43
N ASN A 129 15.80 28.19 2.54
CA ASN A 129 14.95 28.74 3.58
C ASN A 129 15.23 28.02 4.89
N THR A 130 15.57 28.83 5.90
CA THR A 130 15.82 28.39 7.27
C THR A 130 14.68 27.49 7.77
N MET A 131 15.01 26.55 8.66
CA MET A 131 14.06 25.59 9.27
C MET A 131 12.78 26.25 9.83
N MET A 132 12.77 27.57 10.05
CA MET A 132 11.61 28.32 10.52
C MET A 132 10.58 28.65 9.44
N GLU A 133 10.97 28.83 8.17
CA GLU A 133 10.02 29.15 7.08
C GLU A 133 9.38 27.90 6.45
N ILE A 134 9.93 26.72 6.73
CA ILE A 134 9.43 25.42 6.26
C ILE A 134 8.05 25.10 6.86
N ASN A 135 7.72 25.65 8.04
CA ASN A 135 6.50 25.30 8.76
C ASN A 135 5.23 26.02 8.28
N GLU A 136 5.32 27.17 7.63
CA GLU A 136 4.09 27.90 7.24
C GLU A 136 3.52 27.41 5.91
N MET A 137 4.36 27.28 4.87
CA MET A 137 3.88 26.92 3.53
C MET A 137 3.53 25.42 3.40
N ASN A 138 4.20 24.54 4.15
CA ASN A 138 4.12 23.09 3.92
C ASN A 138 2.89 22.41 4.53
N PHE A 139 2.25 23.04 5.52
CA PHE A 139 1.02 22.54 6.14
C PHE A 139 -0.24 23.17 5.56
N GLN A 140 -0.11 24.23 4.76
CA GLN A 140 -1.26 24.94 4.19
C GLN A 140 -2.16 24.01 3.37
N ASN A 141 -1.60 23.00 2.70
CA ASN A 141 -2.38 21.96 2.00
C ASN A 141 -3.30 21.15 2.92
N ILE A 142 -2.85 20.85 4.14
CA ILE A 142 -3.66 20.10 5.12
C ILE A 142 -4.70 21.03 5.73
N LEU A 143 -4.33 22.27 6.07
CA LEU A 143 -5.26 23.28 6.55
C LEU A 143 -6.36 23.58 5.53
N ASN A 144 -6.03 23.58 4.23
CA ASN A 144 -6.99 23.80 3.15
C ASN A 144 -8.09 22.73 3.08
N LEU A 145 -7.89 21.54 3.66
CA LEU A 145 -8.96 20.52 3.75
C LEU A 145 -10.04 20.94 4.75
N TYR A 146 -9.68 21.70 5.78
CA TYR A 146 -10.61 22.17 6.81
C TYR A 146 -11.25 23.52 6.47
N THR A 147 -10.70 24.26 5.51
CA THR A 147 -11.26 25.53 5.06
C THR A 147 -12.21 25.33 3.86
N PRO A 148 -13.19 26.23 3.65
CA PRO A 148 -14.00 26.20 2.44
C PRO A 148 -13.11 26.48 1.21
N PRO A 149 -13.33 25.82 0.05
CA PRO A 149 -14.48 24.97 -0.29
C PRO A 149 -14.33 23.48 0.04
N PHE A 150 -13.16 23.02 0.48
CA PHE A 150 -12.87 21.59 0.64
C PHE A 150 -13.40 20.98 1.95
N ASN A 151 -13.84 21.79 2.92
CA ASN A 151 -14.43 21.32 4.17
C ASN A 151 -15.64 20.36 3.99
N ASN A 152 -16.31 20.37 2.83
CA ASN A 152 -17.35 19.37 2.56
C ASN A 152 -16.79 17.94 2.53
N LEU A 153 -15.55 17.75 2.07
CA LEU A 153 -14.89 16.43 2.04
C LEU A 153 -14.61 15.90 3.44
N THR A 154 -14.20 16.77 4.38
CA THR A 154 -13.94 16.37 5.77
C THR A 154 -15.25 15.96 6.46
N ILE A 155 -16.33 16.72 6.26
CA ILE A 155 -17.67 16.40 6.77
C ILE A 155 -18.13 15.03 6.24
N ILE A 156 -17.98 14.78 4.93
CA ILE A 156 -18.33 13.48 4.33
C ILE A 156 -17.48 12.35 4.93
N ALA A 157 -16.18 12.55 5.15
CA ALA A 157 -15.29 11.57 5.75
C ALA A 157 -15.70 11.22 7.21
N MET A 158 -16.12 12.21 8.00
CA MET A 158 -16.64 11.99 9.36
C MET A 158 -17.90 11.12 9.33
N PHE A 159 -18.86 11.43 8.47
CA PHE A 159 -20.07 10.61 8.31
C PHE A 159 -19.75 9.20 7.82
N TYR A 160 -18.81 9.05 6.88
CA TYR A 160 -18.36 7.74 6.41
C TYR A 160 -17.80 6.88 7.56
N LEU A 161 -16.90 7.44 8.38
CA LEU A 161 -16.33 6.75 9.54
C LEU A 161 -17.43 6.37 10.56
N LEU A 162 -18.37 7.27 10.82
CA LEU A 162 -19.49 7.02 11.73
C LEU A 162 -20.41 5.89 11.23
N ILE A 163 -20.78 5.90 9.94
CA ILE A 163 -21.58 4.83 9.33
C ILE A 163 -20.82 3.51 9.35
N SER A 164 -19.51 3.53 9.10
CA SER A 164 -18.67 2.32 9.14
C SER A 164 -18.61 1.71 10.55
N LEU A 165 -18.57 2.54 11.61
CA LEU A 165 -18.64 2.05 12.98
C LEU A 165 -19.98 1.34 13.25
N PHE A 166 -21.11 1.95 12.86
CA PHE A 166 -22.42 1.34 13.04
C PHE A 166 -22.57 0.03 12.24
N SER A 167 -22.06 -0.03 11.02
CA SER A 167 -22.11 -1.25 10.21
C SER A 167 -21.25 -2.37 10.83
N ILE A 168 -20.05 -2.06 11.32
CA ILE A 168 -19.18 -3.01 12.02
C ILE A 168 -19.88 -3.54 13.28
N ILE A 169 -20.47 -2.67 14.12
CA ILE A 169 -21.22 -3.11 15.32
C ILE A 169 -22.38 -4.03 14.94
N LYS A 170 -23.12 -3.72 13.87
CA LYS A 170 -24.21 -4.57 13.38
C LYS A 170 -23.72 -5.94 12.91
N ILE A 171 -22.61 -6.01 12.16
CA ILE A 171 -22.00 -7.26 11.70
C ILE A 171 -21.46 -8.09 12.88
N CYS A 172 -20.77 -7.45 13.84
CA CYS A 172 -20.25 -8.15 15.01
C CYS A 172 -21.34 -8.65 15.96
N SER A 173 -22.50 -7.97 16.03
CA SER A 173 -23.61 -8.35 16.90
C SER A 173 -24.53 -9.43 16.32
N THR A 174 -24.45 -9.73 15.00
CA THR A 174 -25.11 -10.92 14.44
C THR A 174 -24.44 -12.19 14.96
N LYS A 175 -25.00 -12.76 16.03
CA LYS A 175 -24.52 -14.00 16.66
C LYS A 175 -24.57 -15.16 15.67
N SER A 176 -23.42 -15.78 15.43
CA SER A 176 -23.35 -17.13 14.89
C SER A 176 -23.99 -18.08 15.92
N SER A 177 -25.13 -18.68 15.58
CA SER A 177 -25.61 -19.84 16.30
C SER A 177 -24.48 -20.87 16.32
N THR A 178 -24.17 -21.42 17.50
CA THR A 178 -23.03 -22.32 17.72
C THR A 178 -22.96 -23.41 16.64
N LEU A 179 -21.92 -23.38 15.80
CA LEU A 179 -21.60 -24.42 14.80
C LEU A 179 -21.51 -25.83 15.42
N ARG A 180 -21.34 -25.90 16.75
CA ARG A 180 -21.29 -27.16 17.52
C ARG A 180 -22.64 -27.91 17.56
N LYS A 181 -23.78 -27.23 17.42
CA LYS A 181 -25.11 -27.88 17.53
C LYS A 181 -25.52 -28.67 16.30
N ILE A 182 -25.00 -28.34 15.11
CA ILE A 182 -25.41 -28.97 13.85
C ILE A 182 -24.97 -30.44 13.77
N LYS A 183 -23.83 -30.79 14.38
CA LYS A 183 -23.33 -32.17 14.38
C LYS A 183 -24.10 -33.13 15.30
N MET A 184 -24.84 -32.62 16.30
CA MET A 184 -25.61 -33.47 17.22
C MET A 184 -27.01 -33.86 16.72
N SER A 185 -27.56 -33.15 15.72
CA SER A 185 -28.88 -33.48 15.15
C SER A 185 -28.82 -34.46 13.98
N GLN A 186 -27.65 -34.71 13.38
CA GLN A 186 -27.51 -35.66 12.26
C GLN A 186 -27.26 -37.11 12.69
N ASN A 187 -26.94 -37.36 13.97
CA ASN A 187 -26.70 -38.72 14.49
C ASN A 187 -27.94 -39.32 15.20
N LYS A 188 -29.14 -38.77 14.98
CA LYS A 188 -30.40 -39.22 15.64
C LYS A 188 -31.56 -39.51 14.68
N SER A 189 -31.29 -39.69 13.39
CA SER A 189 -32.24 -40.22 12.40
C SER A 189 -31.60 -41.38 11.66
#